data_AF-A0A9D8R451-F1
#
_entry.id   AF-A0A9D8R451-F1
#
_cell.length_a   1.000
_cell.length_b   1.000
_cell.length_c   1.000
_cell.angle_alpha   90.00
_cell.angle_beta   90.00
_cell.angle_gamma   90.00
#
_symmetry.space_group_name_H-M   'P 1'
#
loop_
_entity.id
_entity.type
_entity.pdbx_description
1 polymer ?
#
loop_
_entity_poly.entity_id
_entity_poly.type
_entity_poly.pdbx_seq_one_letter_code
_entity_poly.pdbx_strand_id
1 'polypeptide(L)'
;MIFFIFLVLTVFRLDGQTNLFVKSGGNDGNSGTSWNTAKATLAGALSSASGTTNIYMMVGKYSCINVTIPNGVTVIGGFSSASSGTDISQRLYPGTNSNWNDPTHCTILSGNFLSRVATVNTGGKLEGCVLRDGRVSGNGGGVLINGGTVQLCVIIRNTAMIETSFTAYGGGAYVQNNGKLLNCVCAYNTANNGPGVSGTNGELTNNTITENISVPDCGTVRDYDGNIYHTVLIGEQCWMRENLRTTHYANGTAIPLGSMTSTTTSYRYYPDDNSANVSTYGYLYNWPAVMNNTLPTNNNPSEVLGVCPTGWHVPSYDEILQMVDYLANITVFQCEDESVGKSMASTTGWAAYSVDCTVGYQPERNNTSGFCAQAAGFFVDAYMPLGQISIYWTATDNSGNGSIAYGLYYDSGYPQLWGIDETYGFSVRCLRD
;
A
#
# COMPACT_ATOMS: atom_id res chain seq x y z
N MET A 1 -51.44 -41.08 41.99
CA MET A 1 -50.23 -40.43 41.45
C MET A 1 -50.60 -39.90 40.08
N ILE A 2 -50.89 -38.60 39.96
CA ILE A 2 -51.36 -37.97 38.73
C ILE A 2 -50.13 -37.49 37.97
N PHE A 3 -49.88 -38.04 36.78
CA PHE A 3 -48.82 -37.58 35.88
C PHE A 3 -49.36 -36.46 35.00
N PHE A 4 -48.86 -35.23 35.20
CA PHE A 4 -49.05 -34.13 34.26
C PHE A 4 -48.03 -34.27 33.12
N ILE A 5 -48.51 -34.48 31.90
CA ILE A 5 -47.70 -34.39 30.68
C ILE A 5 -47.63 -32.91 30.30
N PHE A 6 -46.46 -32.28 30.48
CA PHE A 6 -46.18 -30.97 29.92
C PHE A 6 -45.87 -31.11 28.43
N LEU A 7 -46.82 -30.69 27.59
CA LEU A 7 -46.60 -30.51 26.17
C LEU A 7 -45.77 -29.22 25.99
N VAL A 8 -44.45 -29.37 25.80
CA VAL A 8 -43.58 -28.25 25.43
C VAL A 8 -43.85 -27.93 23.96
N LEU A 9 -44.70 -26.92 23.72
CA LEU A 9 -44.88 -26.32 22.39
C LEU A 9 -43.60 -25.55 22.06
N THR A 10 -42.68 -26.18 21.33
CA THR A 10 -41.55 -25.47 20.73
C THR A 10 -42.11 -24.61 19.61
N VAL A 11 -42.28 -23.32 19.86
CA VAL A 11 -42.55 -22.35 18.80
C VAL A 11 -41.30 -22.31 17.92
N PHE A 12 -41.35 -22.99 16.78
CA PHE A 12 -40.43 -22.71 15.70
C PHE A 12 -40.64 -21.26 15.29
N ARG A 13 -39.73 -20.35 15.68
CA ARG A 13 -39.58 -19.12 14.92
C ARG A 13 -39.13 -19.56 13.53
N LEU A 14 -40.01 -19.40 12.54
CA LEU A 14 -39.57 -19.15 11.19
C LEU A 14 -38.77 -17.84 11.30
N ASP A 15 -37.45 -17.92 11.43
CA ASP A 15 -36.60 -16.75 11.36
C ASP A 15 -36.78 -16.17 9.95
N GLY A 16 -37.71 -15.24 9.82
CA GLY A 16 -37.98 -14.55 8.59
C GLY A 16 -36.72 -13.84 8.13
N GLN A 17 -36.45 -13.90 6.83
CA GLN A 17 -35.35 -13.16 6.23
C GLN A 17 -35.49 -11.68 6.58
N THR A 18 -34.49 -11.12 7.27
CA THR A 18 -34.52 -9.73 7.72
C THR A 18 -33.87 -8.84 6.68
N ASN A 19 -34.44 -7.68 6.38
CA ASN A 19 -33.87 -6.73 5.43
C ASN A 19 -33.43 -5.45 6.16
N LEU A 20 -32.18 -5.06 5.96
CA LEU A 20 -31.60 -3.81 6.46
C LEU A 20 -31.16 -2.93 5.29
N PHE A 21 -31.22 -1.62 5.47
CA PHE A 21 -30.94 -0.62 4.44
C PHE A 21 -29.86 0.35 4.92
N VAL A 22 -28.90 0.66 4.05
CA VAL A 22 -27.76 1.57 4.32
C VAL A 22 -27.64 2.61 3.22
N LYS A 23 -27.57 3.89 3.58
CA LYS A 23 -27.37 4.98 2.61
C LYS A 23 -26.47 6.09 3.15
N SER A 24 -25.84 6.82 2.23
CA SER A 24 -25.17 8.08 2.58
C SER A 24 -26.18 9.05 3.21
N GLY A 25 -25.82 9.66 4.34
CA GLY A 25 -26.72 10.50 5.14
C GLY A 25 -27.75 9.76 5.99
N GLY A 26 -27.66 8.42 6.10
CA GLY A 26 -28.40 7.65 7.11
C GLY A 26 -27.94 7.92 8.55
N ASN A 27 -28.50 7.19 9.51
CA ASN A 27 -28.09 7.26 10.93
C ASN A 27 -28.04 5.86 11.53
N ASP A 28 -26.94 5.47 12.16
CA ASP A 28 -26.77 4.12 12.73
C ASP A 28 -27.67 3.83 13.95
N GLY A 29 -28.25 4.88 14.55
CA GLY A 29 -29.32 4.76 15.55
C GLY A 29 -30.69 4.38 14.97
N ASN A 30 -30.88 4.45 13.64
CA ASN A 30 -32.14 4.07 13.00
C ASN A 30 -32.38 2.55 13.05
N SER A 31 -33.63 2.10 12.83
CA SER A 31 -33.95 0.67 12.78
C SER A 31 -33.27 -0.07 11.61
N GLY A 32 -32.98 0.63 10.51
CA GLY A 32 -32.48 0.03 9.28
C GLY A 32 -33.54 -0.67 8.44
N THR A 33 -34.82 -0.68 8.83
CA THR A 33 -35.87 -1.52 8.19
C THR A 33 -36.46 -0.93 6.90
N SER A 34 -36.05 0.27 6.50
CA SER A 34 -36.43 0.93 5.24
C SER A 34 -35.39 1.96 4.80
N TRP A 35 -35.48 2.46 3.57
CA TRP A 35 -34.63 3.57 3.09
C TRP A 35 -34.81 4.89 3.87
N ASN A 36 -35.98 5.10 4.50
CA ASN A 36 -36.26 6.27 5.34
C ASN A 36 -35.63 6.14 6.73
N THR A 37 -35.52 4.92 7.23
CA THR A 37 -34.89 4.57 8.51
C THR A 37 -33.55 3.87 8.30
N ALA A 38 -32.85 4.19 7.22
CA ALA A 38 -31.61 3.52 6.85
C ALA A 38 -30.47 3.84 7.83
N LYS A 39 -29.60 2.85 8.04
CA LYS A 39 -28.33 3.00 8.75
C LYS A 39 -27.37 3.88 7.94
N ALA A 40 -26.41 4.50 8.61
CA ALA A 40 -25.37 5.31 7.97
C ALA A 40 -24.23 4.45 7.41
N THR A 41 -23.89 3.38 8.11
CA THR A 41 -22.71 2.55 7.82
C THR A 41 -23.06 1.08 7.66
N LEU A 42 -22.21 0.36 6.92
CA LEU A 42 -22.29 -1.09 6.84
C LEU A 42 -22.04 -1.75 8.21
N ALA A 43 -21.12 -1.21 9.00
CA ALA A 43 -20.86 -1.70 10.36
C ALA A 43 -22.09 -1.58 11.27
N GLY A 44 -22.81 -0.46 11.21
CA GLY A 44 -24.07 -0.25 11.96
C GLY A 44 -25.20 -1.17 11.52
N ALA A 45 -25.25 -1.56 10.23
CA ALA A 45 -26.18 -2.57 9.76
C ALA A 45 -25.78 -3.98 10.21
N LEU A 46 -24.50 -4.34 10.12
CA LEU A 46 -23.99 -5.65 10.54
C LEU A 46 -24.16 -5.89 12.04
N SER A 47 -24.02 -4.86 12.89
CA SER A 47 -24.28 -4.99 14.32
C SER A 47 -25.75 -5.25 14.66
N SER A 48 -26.65 -4.92 13.72
CA SER A 48 -28.10 -5.16 13.84
C SER A 48 -28.54 -6.43 13.09
N ALA A 49 -27.64 -7.10 12.37
CA ALA A 49 -27.94 -8.28 11.57
C ALA A 49 -28.02 -9.54 12.45
N SER A 50 -28.95 -10.44 12.12
CA SER A 50 -29.08 -11.74 12.78
C SER A 50 -29.63 -12.79 11.82
N GLY A 51 -29.29 -14.06 12.03
CA GLY A 51 -29.73 -15.18 11.19
C GLY A 51 -29.52 -14.90 9.70
N THR A 52 -30.56 -15.09 8.90
CA THR A 52 -30.57 -14.72 7.47
C THR A 52 -30.96 -13.26 7.28
N THR A 53 -29.97 -12.36 7.18
CA THR A 53 -30.19 -10.93 6.94
C THR A 53 -29.65 -10.49 5.58
N ASN A 54 -30.43 -9.76 4.79
CA ASN A 54 -29.94 -9.00 3.65
C ASN A 54 -29.69 -7.54 4.05
N ILE A 55 -28.54 -7.00 3.65
CA ILE A 55 -28.18 -5.59 3.83
C ILE A 55 -28.10 -4.96 2.45
N TYR A 56 -29.06 -4.11 2.12
CA TYR A 56 -29.13 -3.37 0.87
C TYR A 56 -28.43 -2.02 1.02
N MET A 57 -27.47 -1.75 0.14
CA MET A 57 -26.66 -0.54 0.18
C MET A 57 -26.92 0.34 -1.03
N MET A 58 -27.24 1.61 -0.77
CA MET A 58 -27.37 2.61 -1.81
C MET A 58 -26.01 2.90 -2.45
N VAL A 59 -25.99 3.36 -3.70
CA VAL A 59 -24.80 3.97 -4.30
C VAL A 59 -24.28 5.07 -3.38
N GLY A 60 -22.96 5.18 -3.28
CA GLY A 60 -22.29 6.06 -2.34
C GLY A 60 -20.97 5.48 -1.87
N LYS A 61 -20.14 6.32 -1.23
CA LYS A 61 -18.88 5.90 -0.62
C LYS A 61 -19.04 5.68 0.88
N TYR A 62 -18.66 4.50 1.34
CA TYR A 62 -18.78 4.07 2.73
C TYR A 62 -17.41 3.68 3.29
N SER A 63 -17.02 4.30 4.39
CA SER A 63 -15.85 3.91 5.17
C SER A 63 -16.07 2.53 5.78
N CYS A 64 -15.17 1.59 5.50
CA CYS A 64 -15.21 0.22 5.98
C CYS A 64 -13.90 -0.07 6.71
N ILE A 65 -13.95 -0.02 8.04
CA ILE A 65 -12.79 -0.33 8.89
C ILE A 65 -13.03 -1.70 9.51
N ASN A 66 -12.27 -2.71 9.08
CA ASN A 66 -12.34 -4.09 9.59
C ASN A 66 -13.74 -4.72 9.57
N VAL A 67 -14.52 -4.45 8.51
CA VAL A 67 -15.87 -5.01 8.36
C VAL A 67 -15.81 -6.53 8.20
N THR A 68 -16.62 -7.26 8.98
CA THR A 68 -16.76 -8.72 8.88
C THR A 68 -18.20 -9.10 8.58
N ILE A 69 -18.43 -9.82 7.48
CA ILE A 69 -19.73 -10.34 7.08
C ILE A 69 -19.86 -11.76 7.62
N PRO A 70 -20.77 -12.01 8.59
CA PRO A 70 -20.91 -13.30 9.26
C PRO A 70 -21.78 -14.27 8.45
N ASN A 71 -21.89 -15.50 8.96
CA ASN A 71 -22.75 -16.54 8.41
C ASN A 71 -24.21 -16.06 8.28
N GLY A 72 -24.84 -16.37 7.15
CA GLY A 72 -26.25 -16.06 6.88
C GLY A 72 -26.51 -14.62 6.43
N VAL A 73 -25.52 -13.73 6.51
CA VAL A 73 -25.68 -12.32 6.11
C VAL A 73 -25.23 -12.10 4.66
N THR A 74 -26.09 -11.43 3.88
CA THR A 74 -25.81 -11.03 2.51
C THR A 74 -25.79 -9.52 2.38
N VAL A 75 -24.68 -8.94 1.92
CA VAL A 75 -24.52 -7.52 1.63
C VAL A 75 -24.65 -7.30 0.12
N ILE A 76 -25.51 -6.36 -0.29
CA ILE A 76 -25.91 -6.14 -1.68
C ILE A 76 -25.80 -4.65 -2.01
N GLY A 77 -24.85 -4.27 -2.85
CA GLY A 77 -24.67 -2.90 -3.35
C GLY A 77 -25.37 -2.61 -4.68
N GLY A 78 -25.45 -1.32 -5.04
CA GLY A 78 -25.84 -0.85 -6.37
C GLY A 78 -27.23 -0.20 -6.46
N PHE A 79 -27.89 0.13 -5.35
CA PHE A 79 -29.23 0.73 -5.39
C PHE A 79 -29.16 2.25 -5.59
N SER A 80 -29.82 2.80 -6.60
CA SER A 80 -29.69 4.22 -6.98
C SER A 80 -30.70 5.16 -6.29
N SER A 81 -31.79 4.63 -5.71
CA SER A 81 -32.84 5.46 -5.12
C SER A 81 -33.66 4.74 -4.06
N ALA A 82 -34.37 5.48 -3.22
CA ALA A 82 -35.28 4.86 -2.25
C ALA A 82 -36.48 4.15 -2.90
N SER A 83 -36.82 4.48 -4.16
CA SER A 83 -37.88 3.82 -4.91
C SER A 83 -37.49 2.45 -5.47
N SER A 84 -36.19 2.10 -5.50
CA SER A 84 -35.75 0.80 -6.01
C SER A 84 -36.03 -0.38 -5.07
N GLY A 85 -36.46 -0.10 -3.82
CA GLY A 85 -36.81 -1.14 -2.86
C GLY A 85 -35.68 -2.18 -2.69
N THR A 86 -36.00 -3.44 -2.97
CA THR A 86 -35.06 -4.58 -3.01
C THR A 86 -34.99 -5.23 -4.40
N ASP A 87 -35.52 -4.56 -5.44
CA ASP A 87 -35.58 -5.10 -6.80
C ASP A 87 -34.16 -5.17 -7.39
N ILE A 88 -33.68 -6.39 -7.60
CA ILE A 88 -32.32 -6.65 -8.06
C ILE A 88 -32.09 -6.18 -9.50
N SER A 89 -33.17 -6.05 -10.30
CA SER A 89 -33.09 -5.62 -11.71
C SER A 89 -32.76 -4.14 -11.86
N GLN A 90 -32.94 -3.36 -10.79
CA GLN A 90 -32.70 -1.92 -10.78
C GLN A 90 -31.29 -1.56 -10.26
N ARG A 91 -30.43 -2.55 -10.05
CA ARG A 91 -29.08 -2.34 -9.53
C ARG A 91 -28.15 -1.82 -10.62
N LEU A 92 -27.42 -0.77 -10.28
CA LEU A 92 -26.24 -0.32 -11.01
C LEU A 92 -25.07 -1.23 -10.60
N TYR A 93 -24.75 -2.20 -11.45
CA TYR A 93 -23.58 -3.03 -11.23
C TYR A 93 -22.32 -2.21 -11.49
N PRO A 94 -21.22 -2.43 -10.74
CA PRO A 94 -19.95 -1.77 -11.00
C PRO A 94 -19.41 -1.91 -12.44
N GLY A 95 -19.92 -2.87 -13.23
CA GLY A 95 -19.56 -3.07 -14.63
C GLY A 95 -20.39 -2.29 -15.67
N THR A 96 -21.41 -1.53 -15.28
CA THR A 96 -22.20 -0.70 -16.23
C THR A 96 -21.60 0.69 -16.46
N ASN A 97 -20.61 1.10 -15.66
CA ASN A 97 -19.84 2.33 -15.79
C ASN A 97 -18.34 1.98 -15.70
N SER A 98 -17.52 2.50 -16.63
CA SER A 98 -16.06 2.32 -16.58
C SER A 98 -15.40 3.11 -15.45
N ASN A 99 -16.09 4.13 -14.91
CA ASN A 99 -15.60 4.94 -13.79
C ASN A 99 -16.01 4.34 -12.43
N TRP A 100 -15.19 3.41 -11.94
CA TRP A 100 -15.35 2.77 -10.63
C TRP A 100 -15.10 3.70 -9.42
N ASN A 101 -14.84 4.99 -9.68
CA ASN A 101 -14.61 6.01 -8.66
C ASN A 101 -15.83 6.87 -8.39
N ASP A 102 -16.87 6.77 -9.21
CA ASP A 102 -18.04 7.61 -9.12
C ASP A 102 -19.04 7.07 -8.07
N PRO A 103 -19.16 7.72 -6.90
CA PRO A 103 -20.07 7.28 -5.85
C PRO A 103 -21.55 7.48 -6.23
N THR A 104 -21.86 8.17 -7.33
CA THR A 104 -23.23 8.31 -7.83
C THR A 104 -23.71 7.10 -8.63
N HIS A 105 -22.77 6.26 -9.08
CA HIS A 105 -23.06 5.06 -9.88
C HIS A 105 -22.67 3.76 -9.20
N CYS A 106 -21.83 3.80 -8.16
CA CYS A 106 -21.33 2.62 -7.48
C CYS A 106 -21.57 2.68 -5.96
N THR A 107 -21.84 1.51 -5.35
CA THR A 107 -21.65 1.33 -3.90
C THR A 107 -20.18 1.04 -3.65
N ILE A 108 -19.46 2.02 -3.12
CA ILE A 108 -18.02 1.97 -2.87
C ILE A 108 -17.78 1.68 -1.38
N LEU A 109 -17.14 0.55 -1.09
CA LEU A 109 -16.63 0.19 0.22
C LEU A 109 -15.13 0.51 0.26
N SER A 110 -14.73 1.42 1.13
CA SER A 110 -13.37 1.97 1.20
C SER A 110 -12.68 1.60 2.51
N GLY A 111 -11.52 0.95 2.44
CA GLY A 111 -10.67 0.67 3.60
C GLY A 111 -9.93 1.91 4.13
N ASN A 112 -9.98 3.03 3.38
CA ASN A 112 -9.30 4.29 3.66
C ASN A 112 -7.80 4.18 3.92
N PHE A 113 -7.16 3.15 3.38
CA PHE A 113 -5.74 2.81 3.55
C PHE A 113 -5.35 2.47 4.99
N LEU A 114 -6.34 2.26 5.87
CA LEU A 114 -6.15 1.97 7.29
C LEU A 114 -6.42 0.50 7.64
N SER A 115 -7.17 -0.21 6.80
CA SER A 115 -7.51 -1.60 7.03
C SER A 115 -7.90 -2.31 5.74
N ARG A 116 -8.05 -3.62 5.82
CA ARG A 116 -8.76 -4.40 4.82
C ARG A 116 -10.22 -3.92 4.70
N VAL A 117 -10.76 -3.87 3.48
CA VAL A 117 -12.14 -3.41 3.24
C VAL A 117 -13.16 -4.35 3.89
N ALA A 118 -13.04 -5.66 3.66
CA ALA A 118 -13.98 -6.64 4.21
C ALA A 118 -13.35 -8.03 4.49
N THR A 119 -13.93 -8.75 5.45
CA THR A 119 -13.76 -10.20 5.61
C THR A 119 -15.11 -10.88 5.45
N VAL A 120 -15.21 -11.92 4.62
CA VAL A 120 -16.44 -12.66 4.37
C VAL A 120 -16.30 -14.08 4.87
N ASN A 121 -16.94 -14.39 6.00
CA ASN A 121 -16.86 -15.69 6.65
C ASN A 121 -17.81 -16.72 6.02
N THR A 122 -17.67 -17.98 6.42
CA THR A 122 -18.50 -19.10 5.96
C THR A 122 -19.98 -18.77 5.98
N GLY A 123 -20.63 -18.90 4.81
CA GLY A 123 -22.06 -18.62 4.62
C GLY A 123 -22.43 -17.13 4.56
N GLY A 124 -21.48 -16.21 4.73
CA GLY A 124 -21.65 -14.79 4.43
C GLY A 124 -21.48 -14.49 2.95
N LYS A 125 -22.13 -13.44 2.46
CA LYS A 125 -22.09 -13.04 1.04
C LYS A 125 -21.91 -11.54 0.86
N LEU A 126 -21.08 -11.13 -0.09
CA LEU A 126 -20.89 -9.74 -0.53
C LEU A 126 -21.07 -9.64 -2.04
N GLU A 127 -21.93 -8.73 -2.49
CA GLU A 127 -22.32 -8.66 -3.88
C GLU A 127 -22.49 -7.23 -4.42
N GLY A 128 -21.95 -6.96 -5.61
CA GLY A 128 -22.22 -5.73 -6.38
C GLY A 128 -21.65 -4.47 -5.77
N CYS A 129 -20.50 -4.56 -5.11
CA CYS A 129 -19.80 -3.43 -4.53
C CYS A 129 -18.45 -3.21 -5.21
N VAL A 130 -17.97 -1.97 -5.16
CA VAL A 130 -16.56 -1.65 -5.42
C VAL A 130 -15.82 -1.72 -4.09
N LEU A 131 -14.82 -2.58 -3.97
CA LEU A 131 -13.94 -2.68 -2.81
C LEU A 131 -12.61 -2.04 -3.15
N ARG A 132 -12.22 -1.02 -2.41
CA ARG A 132 -11.01 -0.26 -2.71
C ARG A 132 -10.34 0.32 -1.49
N ASP A 133 -9.13 0.82 -1.73
CA ASP A 133 -8.38 1.60 -0.76
C ASP A 133 -8.17 0.79 0.52
N GLY A 134 -8.11 -0.55 0.42
CA GLY A 134 -7.79 -1.44 1.53
C GLY A 134 -6.30 -1.61 1.65
N ARG A 135 -5.74 -1.47 2.86
CA ARG A 135 -4.32 -1.72 3.14
C ARG A 135 -4.18 -2.61 4.37
N VAL A 136 -3.40 -3.68 4.27
CA VAL A 136 -3.19 -4.61 5.38
C VAL A 136 -1.77 -5.20 5.36
N SER A 137 -1.22 -5.39 6.56
CA SER A 137 -0.02 -6.19 6.83
C SER A 137 -0.38 -7.68 6.92
N GLY A 138 -0.94 -8.22 5.84
CA GLY A 138 -1.40 -9.60 5.77
C GLY A 138 -2.07 -9.89 4.43
N ASN A 139 -2.89 -10.94 4.39
CA ASN A 139 -3.52 -11.39 3.15
C ASN A 139 -4.80 -10.63 2.83
N GLY A 140 -5.13 -10.45 1.55
CA GLY A 140 -6.41 -9.90 1.12
C GLY A 140 -6.53 -8.42 1.46
N GLY A 141 -5.84 -7.53 0.73
CA GLY A 141 -5.91 -6.09 0.98
C GLY A 141 -7.32 -5.54 0.81
N GLY A 142 -8.01 -5.95 -0.25
CA GLY A 142 -9.42 -5.63 -0.47
C GLY A 142 -10.32 -6.53 0.39
N VAL A 143 -10.23 -7.84 0.17
CA VAL A 143 -11.10 -8.81 0.84
C VAL A 143 -10.41 -10.10 1.21
N LEU A 144 -10.74 -10.61 2.40
CA LEU A 144 -10.44 -11.98 2.82
C LEU A 144 -11.73 -12.80 2.74
N ILE A 145 -11.74 -13.81 1.89
CA ILE A 145 -12.87 -14.70 1.69
C ILE A 145 -12.56 -15.99 2.44
N ASN A 146 -13.17 -16.16 3.60
CA ASN A 146 -12.93 -17.27 4.51
C ASN A 146 -14.16 -18.19 4.56
N GLY A 147 -14.36 -19.00 3.52
CA GLY A 147 -15.55 -19.83 3.33
C GLY A 147 -16.81 -19.09 2.88
N GLY A 148 -16.75 -17.76 2.76
CA GLY A 148 -17.84 -16.92 2.25
C GLY A 148 -17.89 -16.84 0.73
N THR A 149 -18.80 -16.02 0.20
CA THR A 149 -18.90 -15.73 -1.25
C THR A 149 -18.80 -14.24 -1.53
N VAL A 150 -17.90 -13.86 -2.43
CA VAL A 150 -17.84 -12.51 -3.02
C VAL A 150 -18.17 -12.64 -4.49
N GLN A 151 -19.16 -11.87 -4.97
CA GLN A 151 -19.54 -11.95 -6.38
C GLN A 151 -19.95 -10.62 -7.00
N LEU A 152 -19.79 -10.49 -8.31
CA LEU A 152 -20.21 -9.30 -9.06
C LEU A 152 -19.57 -8.00 -8.51
N CYS A 153 -18.40 -8.11 -7.89
CA CYS A 153 -17.69 -6.98 -7.29
C CYS A 153 -16.54 -6.52 -8.17
N VAL A 154 -16.17 -5.26 -8.02
CA VAL A 154 -14.94 -4.68 -8.56
C VAL A 154 -14.00 -4.46 -7.39
N ILE A 155 -12.81 -5.06 -7.40
CA ILE A 155 -11.83 -5.04 -6.31
C ILE A 155 -10.58 -4.35 -6.83
N ILE A 156 -10.37 -3.10 -6.42
CA ILE A 156 -9.35 -2.23 -7.03
C ILE A 156 -8.53 -1.43 -6.03
N ARG A 157 -7.27 -1.15 -6.36
CA ARG A 157 -6.40 -0.24 -5.59
C ARG A 157 -6.29 -0.64 -4.12
N ASN A 158 -6.17 -1.93 -3.88
CA ASN A 158 -5.93 -2.47 -2.56
C ASN A 158 -4.51 -3.00 -2.45
N THR A 159 -3.96 -2.97 -1.24
CA THR A 159 -2.56 -3.28 -0.95
C THR A 159 -2.47 -4.32 0.16
N ALA A 160 -1.85 -5.45 -0.13
CA ALA A 160 -1.47 -6.47 0.84
C ALA A 160 0.06 -6.50 0.94
N MET A 161 0.63 -5.74 1.87
CA MET A 161 2.08 -5.61 2.01
C MET A 161 2.50 -5.67 3.47
N ILE A 162 3.51 -6.48 3.76
CA ILE A 162 4.22 -6.43 5.04
C ILE A 162 5.59 -5.83 4.76
N GLU A 163 5.96 -4.80 5.51
CA GLU A 163 7.21 -4.10 5.23
C GLU A 163 8.46 -4.87 5.68
N THR A 164 8.32 -5.87 6.54
CA THR A 164 9.43 -6.67 7.06
C THR A 164 9.39 -8.14 6.63
N SER A 165 8.39 -8.55 5.85
CA SER A 165 8.26 -9.92 5.36
C SER A 165 7.47 -9.93 4.06
N PHE A 166 7.64 -10.97 3.26
CA PHE A 166 6.99 -11.07 1.94
C PHE A 166 5.84 -12.06 1.97
N THR A 167 5.20 -12.19 3.14
CA THR A 167 4.14 -13.17 3.39
C THR A 167 2.74 -12.59 3.22
N ALA A 168 2.61 -11.42 2.58
CA ALA A 168 1.35 -10.79 2.28
C ALA A 168 0.89 -11.14 0.86
N TYR A 169 -0.28 -11.76 0.76
CA TYR A 169 -0.80 -12.30 -0.49
C TYR A 169 -2.15 -11.69 -0.88
N GLY A 170 -2.39 -11.53 -2.19
CA GLY A 170 -3.71 -11.13 -2.69
C GLY A 170 -4.05 -9.69 -2.34
N GLY A 171 -3.48 -8.73 -3.07
CA GLY A 171 -3.75 -7.30 -2.86
C GLY A 171 -5.24 -7.02 -2.96
N GLY A 172 -5.90 -7.58 -3.97
CA GLY A 172 -7.35 -7.52 -4.13
C GLY A 172 -8.06 -8.50 -3.21
N ALA A 173 -7.87 -9.80 -3.43
CA ALA A 173 -8.57 -10.84 -2.69
C ALA A 173 -7.65 -11.97 -2.23
N TYR A 174 -7.92 -12.48 -1.02
CA TYR A 174 -7.37 -13.75 -0.57
C TYR A 174 -8.50 -14.75 -0.30
N VAL A 175 -8.48 -15.90 -0.96
CA VAL A 175 -9.57 -16.89 -0.93
C VAL A 175 -9.14 -18.15 -0.18
N GLN A 176 -9.87 -18.53 0.87
CA GLN A 176 -9.56 -19.71 1.65
C GLN A 176 -10.79 -20.45 2.17
N ASN A 177 -10.58 -21.67 2.66
CA ASN A 177 -11.59 -22.48 3.36
C ASN A 177 -12.87 -22.69 2.55
N ASN A 178 -12.71 -23.05 1.26
CA ASN A 178 -13.78 -23.19 0.27
C ASN A 178 -14.53 -21.87 -0.02
N GLY A 179 -13.89 -20.73 0.24
CA GLY A 179 -14.40 -19.42 -0.15
C GLY A 179 -14.54 -19.30 -1.66
N LYS A 180 -15.44 -18.43 -2.11
CA LYS A 180 -15.78 -18.25 -3.53
C LYS A 180 -15.60 -16.81 -3.98
N LEU A 181 -14.90 -16.61 -5.09
CA LEU A 181 -14.81 -15.35 -5.82
C LEU A 181 -15.43 -15.56 -7.20
N LEU A 182 -16.55 -14.90 -7.49
CA LEU A 182 -17.38 -15.22 -8.66
C LEU A 182 -17.74 -13.98 -9.47
N ASN A 183 -17.47 -13.98 -10.78
CA ASN A 183 -17.87 -12.87 -11.67
C ASN A 183 -17.36 -11.50 -11.20
N CYS A 184 -16.17 -11.44 -10.62
CA CYS A 184 -15.56 -10.21 -10.11
C CYS A 184 -14.49 -9.69 -11.08
N VAL A 185 -14.24 -8.38 -11.01
CA VAL A 185 -13.04 -7.76 -11.60
C VAL A 185 -12.06 -7.46 -10.49
N CYS A 186 -10.83 -7.94 -10.60
CA CYS A 186 -9.72 -7.62 -9.69
C CYS A 186 -8.63 -6.90 -10.48
N ALA A 187 -8.50 -5.59 -10.29
CA ALA A 187 -7.58 -4.78 -11.06
C ALA A 187 -6.82 -3.75 -10.23
N TYR A 188 -5.60 -3.40 -10.62
CA TYR A 188 -4.81 -2.36 -9.95
C TYR A 188 -4.59 -2.63 -8.46
N ASN A 189 -4.45 -3.90 -8.05
CA ASN A 189 -4.11 -4.23 -6.67
C ASN A 189 -2.63 -4.57 -6.56
N THR A 190 -2.06 -4.33 -5.38
CA THR A 190 -0.65 -4.54 -5.09
C THR A 190 -0.48 -5.56 -3.96
N ALA A 191 0.45 -6.50 -4.10
CA ALA A 191 0.88 -7.31 -2.96
C ALA A 191 2.35 -7.71 -3.06
N ASN A 192 2.95 -8.13 -1.95
CA ASN A 192 4.26 -8.77 -2.00
C ASN A 192 4.23 -10.00 -2.91
N ASN A 193 3.19 -10.83 -2.78
CA ASN A 193 3.01 -12.05 -3.57
C ASN A 193 1.56 -12.21 -4.06
N GLY A 194 1.37 -12.71 -5.29
CA GLY A 194 0.02 -12.97 -5.84
C GLY A 194 -0.86 -11.71 -5.85
N PRO A 195 -0.52 -10.69 -6.67
CA PRO A 195 -0.94 -9.31 -6.43
C PRO A 195 -2.42 -9.00 -6.59
N GLY A 196 -3.12 -9.71 -7.46
CA GLY A 196 -4.57 -9.57 -7.62
C GLY A 196 -5.32 -10.47 -6.66
N VAL A 197 -5.25 -11.77 -6.91
CA VAL A 197 -5.96 -12.80 -6.14
C VAL A 197 -4.98 -13.90 -5.75
N SER A 198 -5.02 -14.31 -4.49
CA SER A 198 -4.27 -15.45 -3.96
C SER A 198 -5.16 -16.26 -3.02
N GLY A 199 -4.69 -17.39 -2.49
CA GLY A 199 -5.51 -18.21 -1.62
C GLY A 199 -5.03 -19.63 -1.39
N THR A 200 -5.74 -20.31 -0.50
CA THR A 200 -5.56 -21.74 -0.21
C THR A 200 -6.91 -22.42 -0.15
N ASN A 201 -7.18 -23.34 -1.08
CA ASN A 201 -8.44 -24.07 -1.16
C ASN A 201 -9.67 -23.13 -1.30
N GLY A 202 -9.81 -22.51 -2.47
CA GLY A 202 -10.92 -21.60 -2.81
C GLY A 202 -11.37 -21.78 -4.27
N GLU A 203 -12.58 -21.31 -4.58
CA GLU A 203 -13.18 -21.37 -5.92
C GLU A 203 -13.14 -20.00 -6.60
N LEU A 204 -12.62 -19.95 -7.82
CA LEU A 204 -12.60 -18.77 -8.67
C LEU A 204 -13.35 -19.09 -9.97
N THR A 205 -14.45 -18.39 -10.23
CA THR A 205 -15.29 -18.65 -11.42
C THR A 205 -15.61 -17.34 -12.14
N ASN A 206 -15.32 -17.28 -13.45
CA ASN A 206 -15.64 -16.13 -14.33
C ASN A 206 -15.09 -14.77 -13.86
N ASN A 207 -13.92 -14.74 -13.20
CA ASN A 207 -13.31 -13.48 -12.78
C ASN A 207 -12.42 -12.90 -13.88
N THR A 208 -12.34 -11.57 -13.94
CA THR A 208 -11.34 -10.83 -14.71
C THR A 208 -10.25 -10.36 -13.76
N ILE A 209 -9.00 -10.73 -14.02
CA ILE A 209 -7.84 -10.32 -13.22
C ILE A 209 -6.85 -9.64 -14.17
N THR A 210 -6.65 -8.33 -14.01
CA THR A 210 -5.81 -7.51 -14.91
C THR A 210 -5.01 -6.47 -14.13
N GLU A 211 -3.86 -6.05 -14.62
CA GLU A 211 -3.12 -4.87 -14.11
C GLU A 211 -2.88 -4.88 -12.59
N ASN A 212 -2.58 -6.05 -12.01
CA ASN A 212 -2.19 -6.16 -10.59
C ASN A 212 -0.66 -6.31 -10.49
N ILE A 213 -0.06 -5.71 -9.46
CA ILE A 213 1.39 -5.53 -9.33
C ILE A 213 1.94 -6.32 -8.16
N SER A 214 2.89 -7.22 -8.45
CA SER A 214 3.66 -7.89 -7.41
C SER A 214 4.89 -7.06 -7.05
N VAL A 215 5.18 -6.96 -5.75
CA VAL A 215 6.40 -6.33 -5.21
C VAL A 215 7.19 -7.34 -4.38
N PRO A 216 7.80 -8.35 -5.04
CA PRO A 216 8.52 -9.42 -4.36
C PRO A 216 9.86 -8.94 -3.79
N ASP A 217 10.47 -9.75 -2.93
CA ASP A 217 11.83 -9.51 -2.42
C ASP A 217 12.92 -10.09 -3.32
N CYS A 218 14.13 -9.65 -3.04
CA CYS A 218 15.37 -10.27 -3.50
C CYS A 218 16.19 -10.85 -2.33
N GLY A 219 15.52 -11.21 -1.23
CA GLY A 219 16.11 -11.59 0.04
C GLY A 219 16.54 -10.39 0.90
N THR A 220 17.50 -10.63 1.79
CA THR A 220 18.11 -9.61 2.64
C THR A 220 19.60 -9.49 2.36
N VAL A 221 20.17 -8.33 2.68
CA VAL A 221 21.61 -8.08 2.60
C VAL A 221 22.12 -7.65 3.97
N ARG A 222 23.36 -8.03 4.28
CA ARG A 222 24.03 -7.70 5.54
C ARG A 222 25.30 -6.91 5.25
N ASP A 223 25.50 -5.79 5.95
CA ASP A 223 26.73 -5.01 5.87
C ASP A 223 27.82 -5.53 6.83
N TYR A 224 28.96 -4.83 6.87
CA TYR A 224 30.10 -5.18 7.72
C TYR A 224 29.76 -5.12 9.23
N ASP A 225 28.96 -4.13 9.64
CA ASP A 225 28.52 -3.96 11.04
C ASP A 225 27.48 -4.99 11.47
N GLY A 226 26.97 -5.74 10.51
CA GLY A 226 25.95 -6.74 10.73
C GLY A 226 24.54 -6.21 10.68
N ASN A 227 24.31 -4.97 10.22
CA ASN A 227 22.98 -4.47 9.93
C ASN A 227 22.36 -5.31 8.80
N ILE A 228 21.09 -5.66 8.95
CA ILE A 228 20.31 -6.38 7.95
C ILE A 228 19.36 -5.40 7.27
N TYR A 229 19.33 -5.43 5.94
CA TYR A 229 18.47 -4.62 5.09
C TYR A 229 17.56 -5.53 4.28
N HIS A 230 16.29 -5.16 4.19
CA HIS A 230 15.32 -5.82 3.33
C HIS A 230 15.44 -5.24 1.93
N THR A 231 15.03 -6.01 0.93
CA THR A 231 15.17 -5.64 -0.47
C THR A 231 13.84 -5.78 -1.18
N VAL A 232 13.68 -5.07 -2.30
CA VAL A 232 12.49 -5.15 -3.14
C VAL A 232 12.91 -5.19 -4.60
N LEU A 233 12.28 -6.06 -5.37
CA LEU A 233 12.43 -6.07 -6.82
C LEU A 233 11.57 -4.97 -7.45
N ILE A 234 12.20 -4.06 -8.18
CA ILE A 234 11.52 -3.02 -8.97
C ILE A 234 12.03 -3.14 -10.40
N GLY A 235 11.13 -3.53 -11.32
CA GLY A 235 11.51 -3.93 -12.65
C GLY A 235 12.42 -5.15 -12.58
N GLU A 236 13.66 -4.99 -13.05
CA GLU A 236 14.69 -6.02 -13.04
C GLU A 236 15.72 -5.81 -11.91
N GLN A 237 15.58 -4.75 -11.12
CA GLN A 237 16.59 -4.32 -10.15
C GLN A 237 16.17 -4.62 -8.71
N CYS A 238 17.08 -5.16 -7.92
CA CYS A 238 16.88 -5.41 -6.50
C CYS A 238 17.37 -4.21 -5.69
N TRP A 239 16.45 -3.42 -5.14
CA TRP A 239 16.75 -2.22 -4.36
C TRP A 239 16.70 -2.46 -2.86
N MET A 240 17.61 -1.85 -2.10
CA MET A 240 17.46 -1.74 -0.64
C MET A 240 16.20 -0.95 -0.28
N ARG A 241 15.48 -1.41 0.75
CA ARG A 241 14.25 -0.77 1.27
C ARG A 241 14.50 0.22 2.39
N GLU A 242 15.60 0.05 3.12
CA GLU A 242 16.05 0.97 4.14
C GLU A 242 17.29 1.74 3.66
N ASN A 243 17.45 2.96 4.17
CA ASN A 243 18.67 3.72 3.95
C ASN A 243 19.84 3.08 4.70
N LEU A 244 21.05 3.20 4.14
CA LEU A 244 22.25 2.56 4.70
C LEU A 244 22.60 3.07 6.11
N ARG A 245 22.94 2.16 7.02
CA ARG A 245 23.26 2.40 8.44
C ARG A 245 24.69 1.98 8.82
N THR A 246 25.53 1.70 7.83
CA THR A 246 26.88 1.23 8.09
C THR A 246 27.80 2.32 8.62
N THR A 247 28.72 1.93 9.48
CA THR A 247 29.82 2.73 10.02
C THR A 247 31.17 2.26 9.49
N HIS A 248 31.19 1.21 8.66
CA HIS A 248 32.39 0.67 8.02
C HIS A 248 32.13 0.34 6.55
N TYR A 249 33.16 0.47 5.72
CA TYR A 249 33.15 -0.12 4.39
C TYR A 249 33.16 -1.66 4.45
N ALA A 250 32.87 -2.31 3.31
CA ALA A 250 32.90 -3.78 3.20
C ALA A 250 34.26 -4.40 3.60
N ASN A 251 35.36 -3.65 3.52
CA ASN A 251 36.70 -4.07 3.94
C ASN A 251 36.99 -3.85 5.44
N GLY A 252 36.03 -3.33 6.21
CA GLY A 252 36.17 -3.05 7.63
C GLY A 252 36.82 -1.71 7.98
N THR A 253 37.11 -0.86 6.99
CA THR A 253 37.62 0.50 7.24
C THR A 253 36.50 1.38 7.79
N ALA A 254 36.75 2.09 8.89
CA ALA A 254 35.74 2.92 9.54
C ALA A 254 35.43 4.20 8.75
N ILE A 255 34.16 4.58 8.77
CA ILE A 255 33.64 5.85 8.24
C ILE A 255 33.41 6.78 9.44
N PRO A 256 34.25 7.82 9.63
CA PRO A 256 34.14 8.70 10.79
C PRO A 256 32.86 9.54 10.73
N LEU A 257 32.37 9.92 11.91
CA LEU A 257 31.29 10.90 12.02
C LEU A 257 31.83 12.30 11.69
N GLY A 258 31.20 13.00 10.77
CA GLY A 258 31.55 14.37 10.40
C GLY A 258 30.76 15.42 11.19
N SER A 259 31.33 16.61 11.33
CA SER A 259 30.68 17.80 11.90
C SER A 259 30.65 18.99 10.94
N MET A 260 31.20 18.81 9.74
CA MET A 260 31.30 19.79 8.67
C MET A 260 31.34 19.06 7.33
N THR A 261 31.11 19.79 6.26
CA THR A 261 31.26 19.26 4.91
C THR A 261 32.72 19.02 4.51
N SER A 262 32.96 18.08 3.58
CA SER A 262 34.30 17.82 3.02
C SER A 262 34.19 17.16 1.64
N THR A 263 35.07 17.56 0.73
CA THR A 263 35.24 16.95 -0.61
C THR A 263 36.32 15.87 -0.66
N THR A 264 37.07 15.67 0.42
CA THR A 264 38.25 14.77 0.44
C THR A 264 38.21 13.73 1.55
N THR A 265 37.54 14.05 2.67
CA THR A 265 37.40 13.13 3.80
C THR A 265 36.04 12.46 3.72
N SER A 266 36.00 11.14 3.76
CA SER A 266 34.76 10.37 3.90
C SER A 266 34.13 10.61 5.27
N TYR A 267 32.86 11.01 5.29
CA TYR A 267 32.08 11.21 6.50
C TYR A 267 30.69 10.58 6.41
N ARG A 268 30.20 10.21 7.59
CA ARG A 268 28.76 9.98 7.85
C ARG A 268 28.23 11.02 8.84
N TYR A 269 26.92 11.25 8.83
CA TYR A 269 26.24 12.24 9.67
C TYR A 269 24.93 11.68 10.23
N TYR A 270 24.58 12.10 11.44
CA TYR A 270 23.28 11.78 12.04
C TYR A 270 22.20 12.64 11.39
N PRO A 271 21.07 12.08 10.91
CA PRO A 271 19.96 12.89 10.46
C PRO A 271 19.47 13.81 11.59
N ASP A 272 19.39 15.13 11.31
CA ASP A 272 18.97 16.16 12.28
C ASP A 272 19.83 16.16 13.57
N ASP A 273 21.14 15.92 13.43
CA ASP A 273 22.13 15.85 14.51
C ASP A 273 21.80 14.87 15.67
N ASN A 274 20.92 13.91 15.41
CA ASN A 274 20.40 13.04 16.47
C ASN A 274 20.60 11.56 16.15
N SER A 275 21.43 10.90 16.95
CA SER A 275 21.70 9.47 16.80
C SER A 275 20.47 8.56 16.89
N ALA A 276 19.41 9.00 17.59
CA ALA A 276 18.15 8.26 17.67
C ALA A 276 17.43 8.15 16.32
N ASN A 277 17.73 9.05 15.37
CA ASN A 277 17.10 9.07 14.05
C ASN A 277 17.67 8.01 13.10
N VAL A 278 18.86 7.44 13.39
CA VAL A 278 19.53 6.48 12.49
C VAL A 278 18.72 5.20 12.27
N SER A 279 17.98 4.74 13.28
CA SER A 279 17.15 3.54 13.17
C SER A 279 16.02 3.69 12.14
N THR A 280 15.53 4.91 11.94
CA THR A 280 14.44 5.24 11.01
C THR A 280 14.97 5.70 9.66
N TYR A 281 15.96 6.59 9.65
CA TYR A 281 16.35 7.35 8.47
C TYR A 281 17.68 6.90 7.84
N GLY A 282 18.43 6.01 8.49
CA GLY A 282 19.80 5.71 8.09
C GLY A 282 20.80 6.79 8.50
N TYR A 283 22.05 6.63 8.08
CA TYR A 283 23.00 7.74 8.09
C TYR A 283 22.90 8.54 6.79
N LEU A 284 23.33 9.79 6.87
CA LEU A 284 23.67 10.59 5.70
C LEU A 284 25.18 10.44 5.43
N TYR A 285 25.61 10.36 4.19
CA TYR A 285 27.02 10.20 3.79
C TYR A 285 27.38 11.29 2.79
N ASN A 286 28.63 11.73 2.79
CA ASN A 286 29.13 12.59 1.71
C ASN A 286 29.64 11.78 0.52
N TRP A 287 29.84 12.44 -0.62
CA TRP A 287 30.25 11.77 -1.85
C TRP A 287 31.56 10.98 -1.73
N PRO A 288 32.64 11.49 -1.08
CA PRO A 288 33.83 10.69 -0.82
C PRO A 288 33.56 9.43 0.00
N ALA A 289 32.58 9.45 0.91
CA ALA A 289 32.17 8.25 1.62
C ALA A 289 31.41 7.29 0.72
N VAL A 290 30.53 7.78 -0.15
CA VAL A 290 29.76 6.92 -1.05
C VAL A 290 30.63 6.22 -2.08
N MET A 291 31.53 6.95 -2.74
CA MET A 291 32.33 6.42 -3.85
C MET A 291 33.56 5.63 -3.39
N ASN A 292 34.06 5.89 -2.18
CA ASN A 292 35.23 5.21 -1.59
C ASN A 292 36.44 5.14 -2.56
N ASN A 293 36.78 6.28 -3.17
CA ASN A 293 37.85 6.44 -4.19
C ASN A 293 37.63 5.68 -5.52
N THR A 294 36.41 5.26 -5.82
CA THR A 294 36.04 4.69 -7.13
C THR A 294 35.70 5.82 -8.11
N LEU A 295 36.01 5.63 -9.39
CA LEU A 295 35.65 6.59 -10.44
C LEU A 295 34.13 6.63 -10.66
N PRO A 296 33.54 7.81 -10.91
CA PRO A 296 32.13 7.92 -11.25
C PRO A 296 31.81 7.28 -12.60
N THR A 297 30.56 6.86 -12.77
CA THR A 297 30.05 6.24 -13.99
C THR A 297 28.55 6.47 -14.14
N ASN A 298 28.08 6.45 -15.38
CA ASN A 298 26.65 6.41 -15.71
C ASN A 298 26.23 5.05 -16.30
N ASN A 299 27.07 4.02 -16.18
CA ASN A 299 26.72 2.70 -16.69
C ASN A 299 25.57 2.07 -15.90
N ASN A 300 24.78 1.24 -16.57
CA ASN A 300 23.78 0.36 -15.97
C ASN A 300 24.17 -1.10 -16.32
N PRO A 301 24.75 -1.89 -15.39
CA PRO A 301 25.02 -1.55 -13.98
C PRO A 301 26.13 -0.52 -13.76
N SER A 302 26.14 0.17 -12.62
CA SER A 302 27.28 1.03 -12.26
C SER A 302 28.52 0.21 -11.84
N GLU A 303 28.29 -0.95 -11.21
CA GLU A 303 29.31 -1.80 -10.56
C GLU A 303 30.16 -1.10 -9.48
N VAL A 304 29.78 0.12 -9.07
CA VAL A 304 30.51 0.88 -8.03
C VAL A 304 30.13 0.34 -6.66
N LEU A 305 30.98 -0.54 -6.10
CA LEU A 305 30.79 -1.05 -4.74
C LEU A 305 30.68 0.09 -3.72
N GLY A 306 31.65 1.02 -3.72
CA GLY A 306 31.61 2.19 -2.85
C GLY A 306 31.40 1.86 -1.36
N VAL A 307 30.38 2.48 -0.77
CA VAL A 307 29.92 2.25 0.61
C VAL A 307 29.02 1.01 0.77
N CYS A 308 28.60 0.38 -0.32
CA CYS A 308 27.64 -0.70 -0.30
C CYS A 308 28.23 -2.03 0.21
N PRO A 309 27.39 -2.96 0.69
CA PRO A 309 27.82 -4.32 1.01
C PRO A 309 28.33 -5.07 -0.21
N THR A 310 29.21 -6.07 0.00
CA THR A 310 29.74 -6.91 -1.09
C THR A 310 28.63 -7.52 -1.94
N GLY A 311 28.75 -7.40 -3.27
CA GLY A 311 27.77 -7.89 -4.23
C GLY A 311 26.60 -6.94 -4.48
N TRP A 312 26.66 -5.72 -3.93
CA TRP A 312 25.75 -4.60 -4.18
C TRP A 312 26.56 -3.38 -4.60
N HIS A 313 25.93 -2.42 -5.26
CA HIS A 313 26.57 -1.20 -5.73
C HIS A 313 25.72 0.05 -5.52
N VAL A 314 26.38 1.21 -5.60
CA VAL A 314 25.76 2.54 -5.59
C VAL A 314 25.08 2.75 -6.96
N PRO A 315 23.81 3.19 -7.02
CA PRO A 315 23.09 3.37 -8.29
C PRO A 315 23.75 4.42 -9.18
N SER A 316 23.83 4.19 -10.48
CA SER A 316 24.04 5.23 -11.48
C SER A 316 22.76 6.03 -11.75
N TYR A 317 22.89 7.13 -12.48
CA TYR A 317 21.74 7.87 -12.99
C TYR A 317 20.88 7.04 -13.95
N ASP A 318 21.47 6.26 -14.86
CA ASP A 318 20.72 5.39 -15.78
C ASP A 318 19.91 4.30 -15.05
N GLU A 319 20.41 3.77 -13.94
CA GLU A 319 19.67 2.80 -13.11
C GLU A 319 18.50 3.46 -12.36
N ILE A 320 18.67 4.68 -11.87
CA ILE A 320 17.57 5.44 -11.26
C ILE A 320 16.49 5.75 -12.31
N LEU A 321 16.87 6.13 -13.53
CA LEU A 321 15.92 6.34 -14.61
C LEU A 321 15.14 5.07 -14.94
N GLN A 322 15.82 3.92 -15.06
CA GLN A 322 15.16 2.63 -15.30
C GLN A 322 14.09 2.33 -14.24
N MET A 323 14.41 2.55 -12.96
CA MET A 323 13.44 2.40 -11.87
C MET A 323 12.26 3.36 -12.01
N VAL A 324 12.52 4.64 -12.27
CA VAL A 324 11.48 5.68 -12.41
C VAL A 324 10.55 5.38 -13.58
N ASP A 325 11.10 5.01 -14.75
CA ASP A 325 10.34 4.65 -15.95
C ASP A 325 9.49 3.41 -15.72
N TYR A 326 10.03 2.39 -15.05
CA TYR A 326 9.26 1.21 -14.67
C TYR A 326 8.08 1.61 -13.78
N LEU A 327 8.34 2.41 -12.74
CA LEU A 327 7.30 2.82 -11.79
C LEU A 327 6.22 3.68 -12.45
N ALA A 328 6.57 4.61 -13.34
CA ALA A 328 5.61 5.41 -14.09
C ALA A 328 4.58 4.52 -14.81
N ASN A 329 5.06 3.48 -15.48
CA ASN A 329 4.24 2.52 -16.23
C ASN A 329 3.37 1.59 -15.38
N ILE A 330 3.68 1.44 -14.09
CA ILE A 330 2.94 0.55 -13.19
C ILE A 330 2.24 1.29 -12.06
N THR A 331 2.25 2.62 -12.00
CA THR A 331 1.61 3.31 -10.87
C THR A 331 0.09 3.09 -10.87
N VAL A 332 -0.46 2.79 -9.68
CA VAL A 332 -1.89 2.50 -9.44
C VAL A 332 -2.69 3.78 -9.11
N PHE A 333 -2.01 4.91 -9.04
CA PHE A 333 -2.62 6.19 -8.68
C PHE A 333 -3.45 6.74 -9.84
N GLN A 334 -4.51 7.51 -9.52
CA GLN A 334 -5.43 8.07 -10.53
C GLN A 334 -4.87 9.30 -11.26
N CYS A 335 -3.57 9.57 -11.11
CA CYS A 335 -2.95 10.84 -11.41
C CYS A 335 -1.95 10.78 -12.57
N GLU A 336 -2.08 9.80 -13.48
CA GLU A 336 -1.09 9.58 -14.56
C GLU A 336 0.35 9.53 -13.99
N ASP A 337 1.38 9.89 -14.78
CA ASP A 337 2.80 9.80 -14.40
C ASP A 337 3.17 10.70 -13.19
N GLU A 338 2.29 11.59 -12.73
CA GLU A 338 2.52 12.55 -11.65
C GLU A 338 2.54 11.92 -10.24
N SER A 339 2.63 10.60 -10.10
CA SER A 339 2.59 9.93 -8.79
C SER A 339 3.69 8.89 -8.56
N VAL A 340 4.73 8.87 -9.40
CA VAL A 340 5.92 8.02 -9.18
C VAL A 340 6.49 8.23 -7.79
N GLY A 341 6.62 9.49 -7.34
CA GLY A 341 7.13 9.83 -6.01
C GLY A 341 6.29 9.22 -4.89
N LYS A 342 4.96 9.20 -5.01
CA LYS A 342 4.07 8.54 -4.03
C LYS A 342 4.30 7.03 -3.98
N SER A 343 4.54 6.40 -5.13
CA SER A 343 4.80 4.96 -5.16
C SER A 343 6.07 4.59 -4.39
N MET A 344 7.03 5.51 -4.28
CA MET A 344 8.34 5.30 -3.65
C MET A 344 8.42 5.77 -2.20
N ALA A 345 7.79 6.89 -1.88
CA ALA A 345 7.79 7.48 -0.54
C ALA A 345 7.23 6.51 0.51
N SER A 346 7.80 6.50 1.72
CA SER A 346 7.24 5.78 2.86
C SER A 346 5.83 6.29 3.23
N THR A 347 5.07 5.46 3.95
CA THR A 347 3.72 5.83 4.41
C THR A 347 3.69 6.75 5.63
N THR A 348 4.85 7.03 6.22
CA THR A 348 5.01 7.80 7.46
C THR A 348 6.24 8.69 7.40
N GLY A 349 6.26 9.75 8.18
CA GLY A 349 7.41 10.65 8.30
C GLY A 349 7.37 11.82 7.32
N TRP A 350 6.68 11.70 6.18
CA TRP A 350 6.46 12.80 5.24
C TRP A 350 5.48 13.85 5.81
N ALA A 351 5.82 15.12 5.63
CA ALA A 351 4.96 16.25 5.97
C ALA A 351 3.69 16.24 5.09
N ALA A 352 2.56 16.60 5.70
CA ALA A 352 1.30 16.67 4.97
C ALA A 352 1.29 17.85 4.00
N TYR A 353 0.73 17.62 2.82
CA TYR A 353 0.50 18.64 1.80
C TYR A 353 -0.90 18.49 1.19
N SER A 354 -1.50 19.60 0.76
CA SER A 354 -2.92 19.61 0.37
C SER A 354 -3.16 19.39 -1.12
N VAL A 355 -2.13 19.46 -1.96
CA VAL A 355 -2.24 19.28 -3.40
C VAL A 355 -2.26 17.79 -3.72
N ASP A 356 -3.31 17.33 -4.38
CA ASP A 356 -3.48 15.93 -4.78
C ASP A 356 -2.25 15.43 -5.58
N CYS A 357 -2.05 14.11 -5.59
CA CYS A 357 -0.97 13.45 -6.34
C CYS A 357 0.48 13.75 -5.85
N THR A 358 0.69 14.70 -4.93
CA THR A 358 1.99 14.91 -4.28
C THR A 358 2.29 13.86 -3.21
N VAL A 359 3.58 13.67 -2.87
CA VAL A 359 4.02 12.75 -1.80
C VAL A 359 3.33 13.04 -0.46
N GLY A 360 3.19 14.31 -0.11
CA GLY A 360 2.61 14.79 1.14
C GLY A 360 1.08 14.71 1.20
N TYR A 361 0.40 14.52 0.08
CA TYR A 361 -1.05 14.35 0.08
C TYR A 361 -1.46 12.97 0.55
N GLN A 362 -1.99 12.89 1.77
CA GLN A 362 -2.37 11.63 2.42
C GLN A 362 -1.23 10.60 2.38
N PRO A 363 -0.11 10.85 3.12
CA PRO A 363 1.10 10.04 3.04
C PRO A 363 0.87 8.56 3.32
N GLU A 364 -0.17 8.20 4.09
CA GLU A 364 -0.58 6.83 4.34
C GLU A 364 -0.91 6.02 3.07
N ARG A 365 -1.11 6.71 1.93
CA ARG A 365 -1.35 6.12 0.61
C ARG A 365 -0.08 5.76 -0.16
N ASN A 366 1.08 6.22 0.30
CA ASN A 366 2.34 6.05 -0.42
C ASN A 366 2.85 4.60 -0.37
N ASN A 367 4.03 4.37 -0.94
CA ASN A 367 4.79 3.12 -0.87
C ASN A 367 4.10 1.92 -1.53
N THR A 368 3.54 2.09 -2.73
CA THR A 368 2.99 0.97 -3.51
C THR A 368 4.08 0.15 -4.21
N SER A 369 5.28 0.71 -4.43
CA SER A 369 6.43 -0.01 -5.01
C SER A 369 7.17 -0.88 -3.99
N GLY A 370 7.02 -0.60 -2.70
CA GLY A 370 7.83 -1.22 -1.64
C GLY A 370 9.19 -0.57 -1.43
N PHE A 371 9.58 0.43 -2.23
CA PHE A 371 10.85 1.17 -2.08
C PHE A 371 10.98 1.78 -0.68
N CYS A 372 9.94 2.44 -0.14
CA CYS A 372 9.91 2.97 1.23
C CYS A 372 10.92 4.10 1.52
N ALA A 373 10.99 5.12 0.65
CA ALA A 373 11.85 6.27 0.83
C ALA A 373 11.47 7.10 2.07
N GLN A 374 12.40 7.21 3.02
CA GLN A 374 12.23 7.96 4.26
C GLN A 374 12.67 9.42 4.07
N ALA A 375 11.87 10.38 4.54
CA ALA A 375 12.15 11.81 4.46
C ALA A 375 13.26 12.24 5.44
N ALA A 376 14.49 11.82 5.16
CA ALA A 376 15.65 11.93 6.02
C ALA A 376 16.30 13.32 6.06
N GLY A 377 15.78 14.29 5.30
CA GLY A 377 16.47 15.57 5.14
C GLY A 377 17.84 15.38 4.50
N PHE A 378 18.74 16.32 4.76
CA PHE A 378 20.13 16.26 4.32
C PHE A 378 21.03 17.17 5.16
N PHE A 379 22.35 17.09 4.96
CA PHE A 379 23.33 17.92 5.62
C PHE A 379 24.13 18.77 4.62
N VAL A 380 24.27 20.08 4.88
CA VAL A 380 25.13 21.02 4.13
C VAL A 380 25.64 22.10 5.08
N ASP A 381 26.59 21.76 5.93
CA ASP A 381 27.06 22.57 7.08
C ASP A 381 25.97 22.96 8.10
N ALA A 382 24.70 22.63 7.81
CA ALA A 382 23.54 22.67 8.66
C ALA A 382 22.60 21.53 8.24
N TYR A 383 21.77 21.08 9.18
CA TYR A 383 20.77 20.05 8.90
C TYR A 383 19.51 20.67 8.30
N MET A 384 19.06 20.06 7.22
CA MET A 384 17.82 20.39 6.56
C MET A 384 16.70 19.49 7.10
N PRO A 385 15.45 19.99 7.19
CA PRO A 385 14.43 19.38 8.01
C PRO A 385 14.03 17.99 7.53
N LEU A 386 13.80 17.11 8.50
CA LEU A 386 13.11 15.83 8.29
C LEU A 386 11.69 16.08 7.77
N GLY A 387 11.15 15.09 7.07
CA GLY A 387 9.76 15.07 6.63
C GLY A 387 9.44 15.81 5.34
N GLN A 388 10.30 16.70 4.86
CA GLN A 388 10.03 17.45 3.63
C GLN A 388 10.71 16.86 2.39
N ILE A 389 11.85 16.20 2.57
CA ILE A 389 12.70 15.78 1.46
C ILE A 389 13.45 14.49 1.80
N SER A 390 13.71 13.70 0.76
CA SER A 390 14.65 12.58 0.78
C SER A 390 15.55 12.67 -0.45
N ILE A 391 16.87 12.67 -0.25
CA ILE A 391 17.84 12.71 -1.35
C ILE A 391 18.77 11.50 -1.24
N TYR A 392 19.06 10.90 -2.39
CA TYR A 392 19.88 9.73 -2.58
C TYR A 392 21.05 10.02 -3.51
N TRP A 393 22.25 9.60 -3.10
CA TRP A 393 23.42 9.64 -3.97
C TRP A 393 23.31 8.65 -5.12
N THR A 394 23.82 9.04 -6.29
CA THR A 394 24.14 8.13 -7.39
C THR A 394 25.66 7.88 -7.45
N ALA A 395 26.16 7.15 -8.45
CA ALA A 395 27.57 6.97 -8.76
C ALA A 395 28.00 7.85 -9.94
N THR A 396 27.12 8.74 -10.40
CA THR A 396 27.30 9.54 -11.62
C THR A 396 27.79 10.95 -11.30
N ASP A 397 28.78 11.42 -12.05
CA ASP A 397 29.26 12.79 -11.99
C ASP A 397 28.40 13.73 -12.85
N ASN A 398 28.42 15.01 -12.50
CA ASN A 398 27.90 16.08 -13.34
C ASN A 398 29.10 16.86 -13.87
N SER A 399 29.37 16.68 -15.16
CA SER A 399 30.52 17.13 -15.99
C SER A 399 31.05 18.59 -15.87
N GLY A 400 30.71 19.35 -14.82
CA GLY A 400 31.17 20.71 -14.58
C GLY A 400 31.43 21.14 -13.12
N ASN A 401 31.23 20.28 -12.10
CA ASN A 401 31.67 20.40 -10.67
C ASN A 401 30.62 19.87 -9.69
N GLY A 402 30.27 18.59 -9.76
CA GLY A 402 29.37 17.98 -8.80
C GLY A 402 29.01 16.55 -9.20
N SER A 403 28.08 15.96 -8.46
CA SER A 403 27.54 14.64 -8.74
C SER A 403 26.03 14.69 -8.90
N ILE A 404 25.47 13.65 -9.52
CA ILE A 404 24.03 13.55 -9.69
C ILE A 404 23.41 12.95 -8.42
N ALA A 405 22.38 13.61 -7.91
CA ALA A 405 21.56 13.11 -6.83
C ALA A 405 20.09 13.04 -7.27
N TYR A 406 19.37 12.09 -6.68
CA TYR A 406 17.95 11.84 -6.91
C TYR A 406 17.16 12.15 -5.65
N GLY A 407 16.01 12.82 -5.77
CA GLY A 407 15.23 13.17 -4.59
C GLY A 407 13.72 13.25 -4.76
N LEU A 408 13.06 13.12 -3.63
CA LEU A 408 11.62 13.20 -3.44
C LEU A 408 11.29 14.38 -2.53
N TYR A 409 10.24 15.12 -2.87
CA TYR A 409 9.70 16.21 -2.04
C TYR A 409 8.28 15.92 -1.65
N TYR A 410 7.91 16.37 -0.46
CA TYR A 410 6.54 16.28 0.04
C TYR A 410 5.53 17.02 -0.86
N ASP A 411 5.94 18.07 -1.59
CA ASP A 411 5.08 18.87 -2.46
C ASP A 411 5.20 18.53 -3.94
N SER A 412 5.95 17.48 -4.29
CA SER A 412 6.06 16.97 -5.66
C SER A 412 5.46 15.57 -5.78
N GLY A 413 4.82 15.30 -6.92
CA GLY A 413 4.33 13.97 -7.28
C GLY A 413 5.33 13.15 -8.10
N TYR A 414 6.27 13.83 -8.76
CA TYR A 414 7.34 13.23 -9.55
C TYR A 414 8.70 13.45 -8.87
N PRO A 415 9.61 12.46 -8.90
CA PRO A 415 10.95 12.67 -8.40
C PRO A 415 11.77 13.65 -9.24
N GLN A 416 12.83 14.18 -8.64
CA GLN A 416 13.69 15.18 -9.27
C GLN A 416 15.16 14.75 -9.22
N LEU A 417 15.92 15.20 -10.21
CA LEU A 417 17.35 14.92 -10.39
C LEU A 417 18.10 16.24 -10.48
N TRP A 418 19.26 16.34 -9.83
CA TRP A 418 20.11 17.53 -9.87
C TRP A 418 21.58 17.19 -9.90
N GLY A 419 22.37 18.12 -10.44
CA GLY A 419 23.77 18.23 -10.10
C GLY A 419 23.93 18.92 -8.75
N ILE A 420 24.61 18.29 -7.82
CA ILE A 420 24.84 18.77 -6.46
C ILE A 420 26.34 18.75 -6.13
N ASP A 421 26.77 19.62 -5.22
CA ASP A 421 28.11 19.62 -4.67
C ASP A 421 28.38 18.34 -3.86
N GLU A 422 29.53 17.72 -4.10
CA GLU A 422 29.99 16.48 -3.48
C GLU A 422 30.21 16.58 -1.95
N THR A 423 30.17 17.80 -1.42
CA THR A 423 30.27 18.10 0.02
C THR A 423 29.06 17.67 0.86
N TYR A 424 27.88 17.50 0.25
CA TYR A 424 26.61 17.37 0.97
C TYR A 424 26.48 15.99 1.63
N GLY A 425 25.64 15.86 2.66
CA GLY A 425 25.31 14.59 3.29
C GLY A 425 23.93 14.10 2.86
N PHE A 426 23.86 13.03 2.07
CA PHE A 426 22.61 12.42 1.60
C PHE A 426 22.48 10.96 2.00
N SER A 427 21.26 10.43 1.90
CA SER A 427 21.01 9.01 2.11
C SER A 427 21.64 8.17 1.00
N VAL A 428 21.90 6.90 1.29
CA VAL A 428 22.37 5.92 0.30
C VAL A 428 21.43 4.74 0.28
N ARG A 429 21.09 4.28 -0.93
CA ARG A 429 20.44 2.99 -1.18
C ARG A 429 21.25 2.26 -2.22
N CYS A 430 21.67 1.07 -1.89
CA CYS A 430 22.37 0.20 -2.81
C CYS A 430 21.36 -0.63 -3.61
N LEU A 431 21.74 -1.05 -4.80
CA LEU A 431 21.03 -2.06 -5.55
C LEU A 431 21.96 -3.19 -5.99
N ARG A 432 21.36 -4.20 -6.61
CA ARG A 432 22.00 -5.27 -7.36
C ARG A 432 21.09 -5.65 -8.53
N ASP A 433 21.67 -5.88 -9.69
CA ASP A 433 20.96 -6.32 -10.90
C ASP A 433 20.87 -7.84 -11.02
#